data_AF-A0A3M8B192-F1
#
_entry.id   AF-A0A3M8B192-F1
#
_cell.length_a   1.000
_cell.length_b   1.000
_cell.length_c   1.000
_cell.angle_alpha   90.00
_cell.angle_beta   90.00
_cell.angle_gamma   90.00
#
_symmetry.space_group_name_H-M   'P 1'
#
loop_
_entity.id
_entity.type
_entity.pdbx_description
1 polymer ?
#
loop_
_entity_poly.entity_id
_entity_poly.type
_entity_poly.pdbx_seq_one_letter_code
_entity_poly.pdbx_strand_id
1 'polypeptide(L)'
;MEHFWLIWTVSVLCAFCIIPVQSRTIRRQVQLQAEVHPTGRVPPVPVLVAVMMLQTSVLLALATAAGLWLLPATGLRLWVVEHSSQGVALPFSLQAFWVVSVVSGVVAGIVVNFVDRCWFQPHMTAKRGQAAISSRFLGLLSSFYGGVCEEVLMRLGVMTVVVFFAQKLGLGGSSYWLGIAVAAIVFACAHLPGNYMTYGKGSIVTCWTPVIPLFYSGEGDSVVAHRKKASVFID
;
A
#
# COMPACT_ATOMS: atom_id res chain seq x y z
N MET A 1 22.06 5.55 11.49
CA MET A 1 22.46 6.14 10.19
C MET A 1 23.34 5.21 9.36
N GLU A 2 24.17 4.34 9.96
CA GLU A 2 25.08 3.43 9.25
C GLU A 2 24.40 2.57 8.15
N HIS A 3 23.16 2.13 8.39
CA HIS A 3 22.41 1.26 7.47
C HIS A 3 21.63 1.99 6.36
N PHE A 4 21.77 3.31 6.28
CA PHE A 4 20.98 4.14 5.37
C PHE A 4 21.12 3.70 3.91
N TRP A 5 22.37 3.62 3.42
CA TRP A 5 22.64 3.29 2.02
C TRP A 5 22.17 1.89 1.66
N LEU A 6 22.38 0.92 2.54
CA LEU A 6 21.94 -0.46 2.34
C LEU A 6 20.42 -0.53 2.17
N ILE A 7 19.67 0.00 3.14
CA ILE A 7 18.21 -0.06 3.14
C ILE A 7 17.64 0.72 1.96
N TRP A 8 18.15 1.92 1.71
CA TRP A 8 17.66 2.75 0.61
C TRP A 8 17.93 2.12 -0.75
N THR A 9 19.15 1.63 -1.01
CA THR A 9 19.49 1.00 -2.29
C THR A 9 18.66 -0.26 -2.54
N VAL A 10 18.53 -1.14 -1.54
CA VAL A 10 17.67 -2.34 -1.65
C VAL A 10 16.23 -1.94 -1.94
N SER A 11 15.71 -0.93 -1.25
CA SER A 11 14.34 -0.44 -1.45
C SER A 11 14.13 0.12 -2.85
N VAL A 12 15.09 0.86 -3.40
CA VAL A 12 15.02 1.40 -4.78
C VAL A 12 15.08 0.27 -5.82
N LEU A 13 15.92 -0.75 -5.61
CA LEU A 13 15.96 -1.93 -6.48
C LEU A 13 14.62 -2.70 -6.46
N CYS A 14 14.02 -2.87 -5.28
CA CYS A 14 12.68 -3.42 -5.15
C CYS A 14 11.63 -2.50 -5.78
N ALA A 15 11.81 -1.18 -5.76
CA ALA A 15 10.90 -0.25 -6.42
C ALA A 15 10.88 -0.45 -7.94
N PHE A 16 12.03 -0.76 -8.56
CA PHE A 16 12.10 -1.04 -10.00
C PHE A 16 11.34 -2.29 -10.42
N CYS A 17 11.09 -3.22 -9.50
CA CYS A 17 10.30 -4.42 -9.76
C CYS A 17 8.86 -4.07 -10.19
N ILE A 18 8.30 -2.92 -9.77
CA ILE A 18 6.93 -2.54 -10.16
C ILE A 18 6.83 -1.87 -11.54
N ILE A 19 7.95 -1.47 -12.16
CA ILE A 19 7.95 -0.75 -13.45
C ILE A 19 7.12 -1.45 -14.55
N PRO A 20 7.20 -2.77 -14.75
CA PRO A 20 6.42 -3.44 -15.80
C PRO A 20 4.89 -3.34 -15.57
N VAL A 21 4.45 -3.33 -14.32
CA VAL A 21 3.05 -3.15 -13.96
C VAL A 21 2.66 -1.68 -14.09
N GLN A 22 3.46 -0.79 -13.50
CA GLN A 22 3.22 0.64 -13.47
C GLN A 22 3.16 1.26 -14.87
N SER A 23 4.06 0.86 -15.77
CA SER A 23 4.09 1.35 -17.16
C SER A 23 2.84 0.97 -17.96
N ARG A 24 2.25 -0.21 -17.71
CA ARG A 24 0.97 -0.61 -18.32
C ARG A 24 -0.19 0.23 -17.81
N THR A 25 -0.23 0.47 -16.50
CA THR A 25 -1.26 1.29 -15.85
C THR A 25 -1.20 2.74 -16.35
N ILE A 26 -0.01 3.36 -16.35
CA ILE A 26 0.19 4.73 -16.83
C ILE A 26 -0.15 4.84 -18.31
N ARG A 27 0.31 3.90 -19.15
CA ARG A 27 0.01 3.92 -20.60
C ARG A 27 -1.50 3.94 -20.84
N ARG A 28 -2.25 3.15 -20.09
CA ARG A 28 -3.71 3.12 -20.19
C ARG A 28 -4.34 4.44 -19.73
N GLN A 29 -3.85 5.04 -18.65
CA GLN A 29 -4.35 6.32 -18.16
C GLN A 29 -4.11 7.45 -19.16
N VAL A 30 -2.92 7.47 -19.78
CA VAL A 30 -2.59 8.40 -20.86
C VAL A 30 -3.55 8.24 -22.05
N GLN A 31 -3.88 6.99 -22.44
CA GLN A 31 -4.85 6.72 -23.51
C GLN A 31 -6.26 7.24 -23.14
N LEU A 32 -6.74 6.93 -21.94
CA LEU A 32 -8.04 7.40 -21.46
C LEU A 32 -8.10 8.93 -21.37
N GLN A 33 -7.01 9.59 -20.96
CA GLN A 33 -6.94 11.04 -20.92
C GLN A 33 -6.93 11.67 -22.33
N ALA A 34 -6.26 11.04 -23.29
CA ALA A 34 -6.26 11.48 -24.68
C ALA A 34 -7.64 11.38 -25.33
N GLU A 35 -8.43 10.36 -24.98
CA GLU A 35 -9.83 10.23 -25.42
C GLU A 35 -10.72 11.36 -24.86
N VAL A 36 -10.53 11.74 -23.59
CA VAL A 36 -11.31 12.81 -22.95
C VAL A 36 -10.84 14.20 -23.36
N HIS A 37 -9.54 14.38 -23.63
CA HIS A 37 -8.94 15.67 -24.00
C HIS A 37 -8.09 15.53 -25.28
N PRO A 38 -8.71 15.49 -26.48
CA PRO A 38 -8.02 15.20 -27.73
C PRO A 38 -6.94 16.22 -28.11
N THR A 39 -7.06 17.45 -27.62
CA THR A 39 -6.12 18.56 -27.89
C THR A 39 -5.10 18.77 -26.77
N GLY A 40 -5.17 17.98 -25.68
CA GLY A 40 -4.28 18.07 -24.54
C GLY A 40 -2.90 17.48 -24.85
N ARG A 41 -1.83 18.21 -24.50
CA ARG A 41 -0.47 17.65 -24.52
C ARG A 41 -0.31 16.70 -23.33
N VAL A 42 -0.19 15.40 -23.61
CA VAL A 42 0.09 14.39 -22.57
C VAL A 42 1.58 14.03 -22.59
N PRO A 43 2.28 14.06 -21.44
CA PRO A 43 3.69 13.67 -21.37
C PRO A 43 3.91 12.21 -21.82
N PRO A 44 5.08 11.88 -22.40
CA PRO A 44 5.41 10.50 -22.75
C PRO A 44 5.42 9.59 -21.52
N VAL A 45 4.91 8.36 -21.67
CA VAL A 45 4.87 7.34 -20.59
C VAL A 45 6.24 7.14 -19.90
N PRO A 46 7.38 7.08 -20.62
CA PRO A 46 8.68 6.94 -19.96
C PRO A 46 9.03 8.09 -19.01
N VAL A 47 8.62 9.32 -19.35
CA VAL A 47 8.82 10.51 -18.50
C VAL A 47 7.98 10.40 -17.22
N LEU A 48 6.71 10.00 -17.35
CA LEU A 48 5.84 9.79 -16.19
C LEU A 48 6.36 8.68 -15.26
N VAL A 49 6.81 7.55 -15.83
CA VAL A 49 7.43 6.46 -15.06
C VAL A 49 8.69 6.96 -14.34
N ALA A 50 9.58 7.70 -15.03
CA ALA A 50 10.81 8.23 -14.44
C ALA A 50 10.52 9.18 -13.27
N VAL A 51 9.55 10.09 -13.42
CA VAL A 51 9.13 11.00 -12.36
C VAL A 51 8.58 10.23 -11.16
N MET A 52 7.75 9.20 -11.38
CA MET A 52 7.23 8.36 -10.29
C MET A 52 8.32 7.57 -9.57
N MET A 53 9.30 7.03 -10.30
CA MET A 53 10.44 6.31 -9.71
C MET A 53 11.35 7.27 -8.92
N LEU A 54 11.57 8.48 -9.42
CA LEU A 54 12.28 9.52 -8.69
C LEU A 54 11.54 9.89 -7.40
N GLN A 55 10.25 10.18 -7.49
CA GLN A 55 9.41 10.49 -6.33
C GLN A 55 9.47 9.36 -5.29
N THR A 56 9.30 8.11 -5.72
CA THR A 56 9.36 6.93 -4.83
C THR A 56 10.73 6.82 -4.17
N SER A 57 11.81 7.02 -4.92
CA SER A 57 13.18 6.95 -4.39
C SER A 57 13.46 8.04 -3.36
N VAL A 58 12.94 9.25 -3.57
CA VAL A 58 13.02 10.35 -2.61
C VAL A 58 12.22 10.05 -1.35
N LEU A 59 10.98 9.55 -1.48
CA LEU A 59 10.16 9.17 -0.33
C LEU A 59 10.82 8.05 0.49
N LEU A 60 11.39 7.04 -0.17
CA LEU A 60 12.15 5.98 0.49
C LEU A 60 13.39 6.54 1.19
N ALA A 61 14.10 7.50 0.60
CA ALA A 61 15.24 8.16 1.25
C ALA A 61 14.78 8.89 2.53
N LEU A 62 13.72 9.69 2.44
CA LEU A 62 13.19 10.45 3.57
C LEU A 62 12.71 9.52 4.70
N ALA A 63 11.95 8.48 4.36
CA ALA A 63 11.47 7.50 5.33
C ALA A 63 12.62 6.73 5.99
N THR A 64 13.62 6.31 5.21
CA THR A 64 14.81 5.61 5.73
C THR A 64 15.62 6.53 6.63
N ALA A 65 15.84 7.78 6.24
CA ALA A 65 16.58 8.76 7.04
C ALA A 65 15.87 9.07 8.35
N ALA A 66 14.59 9.45 8.29
CA ALA A 66 13.79 9.77 9.48
C ALA A 66 13.66 8.56 10.40
N GLY A 67 13.37 7.38 9.83
CA GLY A 67 13.26 6.13 10.56
C GLY A 67 14.55 5.80 11.30
N LEU A 68 15.68 5.72 10.59
CA LEU A 68 16.97 5.38 11.20
C LEU A 68 17.50 6.45 12.18
N TRP A 69 17.11 7.71 12.00
CA TRP A 69 17.50 8.79 12.90
C TRP A 69 16.75 8.71 14.24
N LEU A 70 15.44 8.40 14.19
CA LEU A 70 14.59 8.32 15.37
C LEU A 70 14.59 6.94 16.02
N LEU A 71 14.95 5.88 15.28
CA LEU A 71 14.94 4.49 15.73
C LEU A 71 15.56 4.29 17.13
N PRO A 72 16.77 4.80 17.43
CA PRO A 72 17.42 4.55 18.71
C PRO A 72 16.64 5.08 19.92
N ALA A 73 15.84 6.14 19.72
CA ALA A 73 15.03 6.74 20.77
C ALA A 73 13.71 5.98 21.03
N THR A 74 13.31 5.06 20.13
CA THR A 74 12.02 4.37 20.19
C THR A 74 12.06 2.97 20.80
N GLY A 75 13.26 2.40 21.00
CA GLY A 75 13.45 1.01 21.39
C GLY A 75 13.13 -0.01 20.29
N LEU A 76 12.71 0.43 19.09
CA LEU A 76 12.59 -0.41 17.91
C LEU A 76 13.98 -0.83 17.42
N ARG A 77 14.09 -2.03 16.84
CA ARG A 77 15.37 -2.60 16.37
C ARG A 77 15.26 -3.22 15.00
N LEU A 78 16.35 -3.16 14.23
CA LEU A 78 16.46 -3.79 12.92
C LEU A 78 17.27 -5.09 13.03
N TRP A 79 16.75 -6.06 13.78
CA TRP A 79 17.45 -7.30 14.16
C TRP A 79 18.22 -7.98 13.03
N VAL A 80 17.58 -8.17 11.86
CA VAL A 80 18.20 -8.87 10.72
C VAL A 80 19.32 -8.05 10.10
N VAL A 81 19.14 -6.73 10.00
CA VAL A 81 20.15 -5.82 9.44
C VAL A 81 21.34 -5.75 10.37
N GLU A 82 21.10 -5.53 11.66
CA GLU A 82 22.13 -5.46 12.71
C GLU A 82 22.92 -6.77 12.82
N HIS A 83 22.24 -7.93 12.75
CA HIS A 83 22.90 -9.23 12.71
C HIS A 83 23.83 -9.37 11.48
N SER A 84 23.33 -9.01 10.29
CA SER A 84 24.09 -9.14 9.05
C SER A 84 25.29 -8.19 8.97
N SER A 85 25.18 -6.97 9.50
CA SER A 85 26.22 -5.95 9.37
C SER A 85 27.20 -5.92 10.54
N GLN A 86 26.70 -6.18 11.75
CA GLN A 86 27.45 -5.99 13.00
C GLN A 86 27.65 -7.30 13.77
N GLY A 87 27.12 -8.43 13.27
CA GLY A 87 27.27 -9.75 13.90
C GLY A 87 26.51 -9.91 15.22
N VAL A 88 25.54 -9.05 15.50
CA VAL A 88 24.76 -9.08 16.75
C VAL A 88 23.98 -10.38 16.85
N ALA A 89 24.06 -11.08 17.98
CA ALA A 89 23.32 -12.33 18.19
C ALA A 89 21.80 -12.10 18.10
N LEU A 90 21.11 -12.96 17.35
CA LEU A 90 19.66 -12.93 17.22
C LEU A 90 19.00 -13.65 18.41
N PRO A 91 17.91 -13.10 18.97
CA PRO A 91 17.16 -13.77 20.04
C PRO A 91 16.28 -14.92 19.51
N PHE A 92 16.31 -15.19 18.21
CA PHE A 92 15.50 -16.19 17.52
C PHE A 92 16.30 -16.91 16.44
N SER A 93 15.84 -18.10 16.04
CA SER A 93 16.42 -18.85 14.91
C SER A 93 16.07 -18.17 13.58
N LEU A 94 17.08 -17.95 12.72
CA LEU A 94 16.89 -17.44 11.36
C LEU A 94 15.98 -18.35 10.53
N GLN A 95 16.09 -19.66 10.69
CA GLN A 95 15.23 -20.60 9.96
C GLN A 95 13.77 -20.44 10.38
N ALA A 96 13.51 -20.36 11.69
CA ALA A 96 12.16 -20.15 12.20
C ALA A 96 11.60 -18.79 11.76
N PHE A 97 12.42 -17.74 11.79
CA PHE A 97 12.07 -16.40 11.30
C PHE A 97 11.62 -16.43 9.83
N TRP A 98 12.38 -17.09 8.94
CA TRP A 98 12.03 -17.20 7.53
C TRP A 98 10.74 -18.00 7.32
N VAL A 99 10.59 -19.13 8.00
CA VAL A 99 9.39 -19.96 7.91
C VAL A 99 8.15 -19.17 8.34
N VAL A 100 8.21 -18.50 9.50
CA VAL A 100 7.09 -17.70 10.01
C VAL A 100 6.78 -16.53 9.06
N SER A 101 7.79 -15.84 8.54
CA SER A 101 7.61 -14.72 7.62
C SER A 101 6.95 -15.14 6.31
N VAL A 102 7.41 -16.23 5.70
CA VAL A 102 6.84 -16.76 4.45
C VAL A 102 5.43 -17.29 4.67
N VAL A 103 5.21 -18.11 5.71
CA VAL A 103 3.89 -18.69 6.00
C VAL A 103 2.87 -17.60 6.34
N SER A 104 3.23 -16.64 7.20
CA SER A 104 2.33 -15.52 7.54
C SER A 104 2.02 -14.64 6.33
N GLY A 105 3.01 -14.36 5.47
CA GLY A 105 2.79 -13.62 4.22
C GLY A 105 1.83 -14.33 3.27
N VAL A 106 1.99 -15.65 3.09
CA VAL A 106 1.09 -16.47 2.27
C VAL A 106 -0.33 -16.49 2.85
N VAL A 107 -0.46 -16.73 4.16
CA VAL A 107 -1.76 -16.73 4.84
C VAL A 107 -2.43 -15.37 4.74
N ALA A 108 -1.71 -14.28 5.01
CA ALA A 108 -2.24 -12.92 4.87
C ALA A 108 -2.69 -12.64 3.44
N GLY A 109 -1.90 -13.03 2.43
CA GLY A 109 -2.28 -12.90 1.02
C GLY A 109 -3.56 -13.67 0.65
N ILE A 110 -3.72 -14.89 1.17
CA ILE A 110 -4.96 -15.70 0.99
C ILE A 110 -6.14 -15.00 1.64
N VAL A 111 -6.00 -14.53 2.88
CA VAL A 111 -7.06 -13.84 3.62
C VAL A 111 -7.48 -12.56 2.90
N VAL A 112 -6.52 -11.71 2.50
CA VAL A 112 -6.81 -10.48 1.74
C VAL A 112 -7.52 -10.81 0.42
N ASN A 113 -7.07 -11.82 -0.32
CA ASN A 113 -7.72 -12.21 -1.57
C ASN A 113 -9.14 -12.74 -1.36
N PHE A 114 -9.35 -13.51 -0.30
CA PHE A 114 -10.66 -14.04 0.07
C PHE A 114 -11.62 -12.91 0.44
N VAL A 115 -11.21 -12.00 1.34
CA VAL A 115 -12.03 -10.86 1.75
C VAL A 115 -12.32 -9.93 0.57
N ASP A 116 -11.33 -9.66 -0.29
CA ASP A 116 -11.54 -8.87 -1.51
C ASP A 116 -12.62 -9.47 -2.40
N ARG A 117 -12.54 -10.78 -2.69
CA ARG A 117 -13.50 -11.45 -3.58
C ARG A 117 -14.88 -11.62 -2.98
N CYS A 118 -14.97 -11.99 -1.71
CA CYS A 118 -16.23 -12.33 -1.07
C CYS A 118 -16.98 -11.10 -0.57
N TRP A 119 -16.26 -10.04 -0.19
CA TRP A 119 -16.85 -8.89 0.46
C TRP A 119 -16.74 -7.60 -0.34
N PHE A 120 -15.55 -7.21 -0.80
CA PHE A 120 -15.37 -5.92 -1.47
C PHE A 120 -15.86 -5.92 -2.93
N GLN A 121 -15.46 -6.91 -3.73
CA GLN A 121 -15.79 -6.96 -5.15
C GLN A 121 -17.31 -6.96 -5.45
N PRO A 122 -18.17 -7.66 -4.70
CA PRO A 122 -19.63 -7.60 -4.92
C PRO A 122 -20.23 -6.20 -4.71
N HIS A 123 -19.63 -5.38 -3.85
CA HIS A 123 -20.10 -4.02 -3.54
C HIS A 123 -19.44 -2.94 -4.40
N MET A 124 -18.43 -3.30 -5.20
CA MET A 124 -17.71 -2.40 -6.10
C MET A 124 -18.34 -2.44 -7.50
N THR A 125 -19.19 -1.46 -7.82
CA THR A 125 -20.07 -1.44 -9.01
C THR A 125 -19.38 -1.25 -10.36
N ALA A 126 -18.09 -0.90 -10.41
CA ALA A 126 -17.36 -0.76 -11.67
C ALA A 126 -15.87 -1.07 -11.53
N LYS A 127 -15.38 -2.16 -12.15
CA LYS A 127 -13.96 -2.25 -12.50
C LYS A 127 -13.74 -1.44 -13.77
N ARG A 128 -13.48 -0.14 -13.63
CA ARG A 128 -13.25 0.74 -14.78
C ARG A 128 -11.96 0.32 -15.47
N GLY A 129 -12.11 -0.47 -16.54
CA GLY A 129 -11.01 -0.79 -17.44
C GLY A 129 -9.78 -1.36 -16.72
N GLN A 130 -9.92 -2.46 -15.98
CA GLN A 130 -8.76 -3.29 -15.66
C GLN A 130 -8.98 -4.66 -16.28
N ALA A 131 -8.17 -4.99 -17.29
CA ALA A 131 -7.88 -6.39 -17.54
C ALA A 131 -7.06 -6.85 -16.33
N ALA A 132 -7.46 -7.95 -15.69
CA ALA A 132 -6.67 -8.51 -14.61
C ALA A 132 -5.22 -8.66 -15.08
N ILE A 133 -4.26 -8.20 -14.27
CA ILE A 133 -2.85 -8.50 -14.52
C ILE A 133 -2.72 -10.02 -14.35
N SER A 134 -2.88 -10.77 -15.43
CA SER A 134 -3.05 -12.23 -15.38
C SER A 134 -1.73 -12.98 -15.16
N SER A 135 -0.61 -12.26 -15.14
CA SER A 135 0.70 -12.87 -14.96
C SER A 135 1.04 -13.00 -13.47
N ARG A 136 1.11 -14.24 -13.00
CA ARG A 136 1.63 -14.59 -11.66
C ARG A 136 3.03 -14.01 -11.42
N PHE A 137 3.85 -13.93 -12.47
CA PHE A 137 5.17 -13.34 -12.40
C PHE A 137 5.13 -11.83 -12.13
N LEU A 138 4.22 -11.09 -12.76
CA LEU A 138 4.03 -9.66 -12.47
C LEU A 138 3.52 -9.42 -11.05
N GLY A 139 2.66 -10.33 -10.54
CA GLY A 139 2.21 -10.31 -9.15
C GLY A 139 3.37 -10.53 -8.16
N LEU A 140 4.21 -11.53 -8.42
CA LEU A 140 5.43 -11.78 -7.63
C LEU A 140 6.40 -10.58 -7.67
N LEU A 141 6.57 -9.98 -8.85
CA LEU A 141 7.45 -8.82 -8.99
C LEU A 141 6.90 -7.61 -8.21
N SER A 142 5.57 -7.46 -8.19
CA SER A 142 4.88 -6.43 -7.41
C SER A 142 4.95 -6.69 -5.90
N SER A 143 5.05 -7.95 -5.45
CA SER A 143 5.21 -8.25 -4.03
C SER A 143 6.56 -7.83 -3.46
N PHE A 144 7.60 -7.63 -4.29
CA PHE A 144 8.84 -7.02 -3.82
C PHE A 144 8.67 -5.53 -3.49
N TYR A 145 7.91 -4.81 -4.32
CA TYR A 145 7.54 -3.42 -4.01
C TYR A 145 6.72 -3.37 -2.72
N GLY A 146 5.64 -4.16 -2.65
CA GLY A 146 4.78 -4.21 -1.46
C GLY A 146 5.53 -4.65 -0.20
N GLY A 147 6.31 -5.71 -0.29
CA GLY A 147 7.01 -6.29 0.85
C GLY A 147 8.19 -5.48 1.36
N VAL A 148 8.86 -4.66 0.54
CA VAL A 148 10.04 -3.88 0.96
C VAL A 148 9.75 -2.40 1.00
N CYS A 149 9.24 -1.82 -0.09
CA CYS A 149 9.04 -0.39 -0.18
C CYS A 149 7.96 0.09 0.80
N GLU A 150 6.84 -0.62 0.91
CA GLU A 150 5.75 -0.23 1.82
C GLU A 150 6.17 -0.43 3.29
N GLU A 151 6.92 -1.49 3.60
CA GLU A 151 7.49 -1.73 4.92
C GLU A 151 8.46 -0.61 5.34
N VAL A 152 9.32 -0.16 4.42
CA VAL A 152 10.23 0.97 4.69
C VAL A 152 9.47 2.28 4.87
N LEU A 153 8.48 2.56 4.04
CA LEU A 153 7.68 3.78 4.16
C LEU A 153 6.84 3.79 5.46
N MET A 154 6.13 2.70 5.73
CA MET A 154 5.13 2.65 6.80
C MET A 154 5.72 2.25 8.14
N ARG A 155 6.51 1.16 8.23
CA ARG A 155 7.05 0.69 9.51
C ARG A 155 8.33 1.41 9.89
N LEU A 156 9.31 1.48 8.99
CA LEU A 156 10.55 2.20 9.31
C LEU A 156 10.31 3.71 9.36
N GLY A 157 9.60 4.29 8.39
CA GLY A 157 9.29 5.71 8.35
C GLY A 157 8.18 6.14 9.32
N VAL A 158 6.92 5.97 8.90
CA VAL A 158 5.74 6.54 9.57
C VAL A 158 5.61 6.05 11.01
N MET A 159 5.62 4.74 11.26
CA MET A 159 5.45 4.17 12.59
C MET A 159 6.54 4.64 13.54
N THR A 160 7.81 4.63 13.15
CA THR A 160 8.91 5.11 14.02
C THR A 160 8.72 6.57 14.42
N VAL A 161 8.34 7.44 13.48
CA VAL A 161 8.06 8.87 13.75
C VAL A 161 6.92 9.00 14.76
N VAL A 162 5.82 8.27 14.57
CA VAL A 162 4.66 8.31 15.47
C VAL A 162 5.02 7.78 16.85
N VAL A 163 5.72 6.64 16.94
CA VAL A 163 6.16 6.06 18.21
C VAL A 163 7.07 7.04 18.96
N PHE A 164 8.00 7.69 18.27
CA PHE A 164 8.89 8.69 18.86
C PHE A 164 8.10 9.83 19.53
N PHE A 165 7.18 10.45 18.80
CA PHE A 165 6.36 11.54 19.37
C PHE A 165 5.43 11.03 20.47
N ALA A 166 4.81 9.87 20.30
CA ALA A 166 3.95 9.27 21.31
C ALA A 166 4.69 8.99 22.62
N GLN A 167 5.94 8.54 22.56
CA GLN A 167 6.79 8.36 23.74
C GLN A 167 7.16 9.69 24.39
N LYS A 168 7.44 10.73 23.59
CA LYS A 168 7.67 12.10 24.11
C LYS A 168 6.45 12.67 24.83
N LEU A 169 5.25 12.23 24.46
CA LEU A 169 4.00 12.57 25.14
C LEU A 169 3.70 11.69 26.38
N GLY A 170 4.61 10.78 26.75
CA GLY A 170 4.46 9.95 27.94
C GLY A 170 3.54 8.73 27.76
N LEU A 171 3.19 8.34 26.53
CA LEU A 171 2.28 7.21 26.27
C LEU A 171 2.88 5.82 26.54
N GLY A 172 4.16 5.74 26.90
CA GLY A 172 4.82 4.49 27.30
C GLY A 172 4.62 3.36 26.28
N GLY A 173 4.19 2.18 26.75
CA GLY A 173 3.94 1.01 25.90
C GLY A 173 2.81 1.19 24.86
N SER A 174 1.87 2.13 25.10
CA SER A 174 0.79 2.41 24.15
C SER A 174 1.28 3.14 22.89
N SER A 175 2.49 3.71 22.92
CA SER A 175 3.12 4.36 21.77
C SER A 175 3.22 3.44 20.55
N TYR A 176 3.54 2.16 20.75
CA TYR A 176 3.66 1.18 19.67
C TYR A 176 2.32 0.89 19.01
N TRP A 177 1.27 0.70 19.80
CA TRP A 177 -0.09 0.47 19.29
C TRP A 177 -0.61 1.68 18.51
N LEU A 178 -0.36 2.89 19.02
CA LEU A 178 -0.69 4.12 18.30
C LEU A 178 0.08 4.22 16.98
N GLY A 179 1.39 3.92 16.99
CA GLY A 179 2.21 3.88 15.79
C GLY A 179 1.68 2.92 14.73
N ILE A 180 1.28 1.71 15.14
CA ILE A 180 0.68 0.71 14.25
C ILE A 180 -0.66 1.22 13.68
N ALA A 181 -1.54 1.74 14.52
CA ALA A 181 -2.85 2.23 14.10
C ALA A 181 -2.74 3.40 13.11
N VAL A 182 -1.88 4.38 13.41
CA VAL A 182 -1.66 5.53 12.51
C VAL A 182 -1.01 5.09 11.21
N ALA A 183 0.00 4.22 11.25
CA ALA A 183 0.63 3.71 10.03
C ALA A 183 -0.37 2.95 9.14
N ALA A 184 -1.26 2.14 9.72
CA ALA A 184 -2.31 1.44 8.98
C ALA A 184 -3.31 2.40 8.32
N ILE A 185 -3.72 3.46 9.02
CA ILE A 185 -4.64 4.47 8.47
C ILE A 185 -3.96 5.26 7.35
N VAL A 186 -2.71 5.72 7.56
CA VAL A 186 -1.94 6.44 6.55
C VAL A 186 -1.74 5.56 5.31
N PHE A 187 -1.40 4.29 5.50
CA PHE A 187 -1.27 3.31 4.44
C PHE A 187 -2.56 3.17 3.63
N ALA A 188 -3.70 2.98 4.30
CA ALA A 188 -4.99 2.86 3.63
C ALA A 188 -5.35 4.15 2.86
N CYS A 189 -5.15 5.32 3.46
CA CYS A 189 -5.39 6.60 2.82
C CYS A 189 -4.49 6.82 1.59
N ALA A 190 -3.23 6.38 1.64
CA ALA A 190 -2.30 6.47 0.52
C ALA A 190 -2.75 5.66 -0.71
N HIS A 191 -3.59 4.63 -0.52
CA HIS A 191 -4.14 3.80 -1.59
C HIS A 191 -5.44 4.35 -2.20
N LEU A 192 -6.09 5.34 -1.57
CA LEU A 192 -7.34 5.93 -2.07
C LEU A 192 -7.24 6.44 -3.53
N PRO A 193 -6.19 7.16 -3.94
CA PRO A 193 -6.07 7.61 -5.33
C PRO A 193 -6.07 6.44 -6.33
N GLY A 194 -5.31 5.37 -6.04
CA GLY A 194 -5.26 4.18 -6.89
C GLY A 194 -6.60 3.44 -6.94
N ASN A 195 -7.30 3.37 -5.80
CA ASN A 195 -8.64 2.78 -5.72
C ASN A 195 -9.67 3.62 -6.49
N TYR A 196 -9.64 4.95 -6.41
CA TYR A 196 -10.52 5.82 -7.21
C TYR A 196 -10.25 5.70 -8.70
N MET A 197 -9.00 5.47 -9.11
CA MET A 197 -8.68 5.21 -10.52
C MET A 197 -9.25 3.88 -11.00
N THR A 198 -9.31 2.87 -10.13
CA THR A 198 -9.77 1.52 -10.47
C THR A 198 -11.29 1.40 -10.42
N TYR A 199 -11.90 1.92 -9.37
CA TYR A 199 -13.31 1.73 -9.03
C TYR A 199 -14.17 2.99 -9.23
N GLY A 200 -13.54 4.13 -9.53
CA GLY A 200 -14.21 5.43 -9.58
C GLY A 200 -14.28 6.09 -8.21
N LYS A 201 -14.52 7.40 -8.21
CA LYS A 201 -14.78 8.16 -6.98
C LYS A 201 -16.22 7.87 -6.54
N GLY A 202 -16.40 7.30 -5.34
CA GLY A 202 -17.70 7.04 -4.76
C GLY A 202 -17.60 6.81 -3.26
N SER A 203 -18.67 7.10 -2.52
CA SER A 203 -18.70 6.98 -1.05
C SER A 203 -18.35 5.59 -0.56
N ILE A 204 -18.68 4.55 -1.33
CA ILE A 204 -18.28 3.16 -1.05
C ILE A 204 -16.75 3.04 -1.12
N VAL A 205 -16.10 3.47 -2.21
CA VAL A 205 -14.65 3.37 -2.33
C VAL A 205 -13.93 4.19 -1.25
N THR A 206 -14.44 5.38 -0.93
CA THR A 206 -13.89 6.27 0.11
C THR A 206 -14.03 5.69 1.51
N CYS A 207 -15.19 5.13 1.86
CA CYS A 207 -15.48 4.63 3.20
C CYS A 207 -14.83 3.26 3.43
N TRP A 208 -14.78 2.40 2.41
CA TRP A 208 -14.31 1.03 2.57
C TRP A 208 -12.79 0.88 2.50
N THR A 209 -12.08 1.80 1.85
CA THR A 209 -10.61 1.74 1.75
C THR A 209 -9.92 1.89 3.13
N PRO A 210 -10.34 2.79 4.04
CA PRO A 210 -9.77 2.90 5.39
C PRO A 210 -10.26 1.86 6.40
N VAL A 211 -11.28 1.06 6.10
CA VAL A 211 -11.98 0.18 7.07
C VAL A 211 -11.23 -1.11 7.39
N ILE A 212 -10.07 -1.36 6.78
CA ILE A 212 -9.27 -2.58 7.01
C ILE A 212 -8.68 -2.75 8.44
N PRO A 213 -8.70 -1.77 9.39
CA PRO A 213 -8.48 -2.07 10.81
C PRO A 213 -9.71 -1.89 11.71
N LEU A 214 -10.87 -1.46 11.20
CA LEU A 214 -12.02 -1.13 12.06
C LEU A 214 -13.29 -1.79 11.52
N PHE A 215 -13.55 -3.01 12.01
CA PHE A 215 -14.89 -3.56 12.00
C PHE A 215 -15.87 -2.51 12.55
N TYR A 216 -16.92 -2.22 11.79
CA TYR A 216 -18.11 -1.63 12.39
C TYR A 216 -19.35 -2.49 12.12
N SER A 217 -19.97 -2.77 13.26
CA SER A 217 -21.28 -3.35 13.53
C SER A 217 -22.40 -2.69 12.72
N GLY A 218 -23.46 -3.45 12.48
CA GLY A 218 -24.58 -3.04 11.63
C GLY A 218 -25.42 -1.87 12.16
N GLU A 219 -26.02 -1.17 11.21
CA GLU A 219 -27.37 -0.61 11.19
C GLU A 219 -27.58 -0.26 9.70
N GLY A 220 -28.45 -0.90 8.93
CA GLY A 220 -29.89 -0.70 9.06
C GLY A 220 -30.24 0.72 8.66
N ASP A 221 -30.36 1.01 7.36
CA ASP A 221 -31.40 1.92 6.88
C ASP A 221 -31.62 1.87 5.36
N SER A 222 -32.83 1.42 5.06
CA SER A 222 -33.56 1.47 3.80
C SER A 222 -34.00 2.89 3.46
N VAL A 223 -33.57 3.45 2.32
CA VAL A 223 -34.33 4.33 1.39
C VAL A 223 -33.45 4.40 0.13
N VAL A 224 -33.79 3.83 -1.03
CA VAL A 224 -34.72 4.36 -2.04
C VAL A 224 -35.27 3.17 -2.84
N ALA A 225 -36.55 2.87 -2.61
CA ALA A 225 -37.36 2.06 -3.50
C ALA A 225 -37.93 2.92 -4.65
N HIS A 226 -38.24 2.24 -5.75
CA HIS A 226 -39.17 2.64 -6.80
C HIS A 226 -38.80 3.79 -7.77
N ARG A 227 -38.32 3.38 -8.95
CA ARG A 227 -39.11 3.57 -10.19
C ARG A 227 -38.85 2.43 -11.17
N LYS A 228 -39.77 1.45 -11.17
CA LYS A 228 -40.05 0.60 -12.32
C LYS A 228 -40.51 1.53 -13.46
N LYS A 229 -39.76 1.59 -14.56
CA LYS A 229 -40.33 1.96 -15.87
C LYS A 229 -40.77 0.66 -16.54
N ALA A 230 -42.02 0.28 -16.29
CA ALA A 230 -42.79 -0.55 -17.18
C ALA A 230 -43.73 0.41 -17.93
N SER A 231 -43.43 0.69 -19.21
CA SER A 231 -44.37 1.28 -20.18
C SER A 231 -43.66 1.50 -21.53
N VAL A 232 -43.52 0.45 -22.35
CA VAL A 232 -43.58 0.52 -23.83
C VAL A 232 -43.88 -0.90 -24.32
N PHE A 233 -45.11 -1.15 -24.78
CA PHE A 233 -45.56 -2.09 -25.83
C PHE A 233 -47.04 -2.42 -25.59
N ILE A 234 -47.95 -1.58 -26.12
CA ILE A 234 -49.15 -1.92 -26.91
C ILE A 234 -49.54 -0.60 -27.61
N ASP A 235 -49.24 -0.52 -28.90
CA ASP A 235 -50.11 -0.07 -30.00
C ASP A 235 -49.36 -0.35 -31.32
#